data_AF-A0A935PBF6-F1
#
_entry.id   AF-A0A935PBF6-F1
#
_cell.length_a   1.000
_cell.length_b   1.000
_cell.length_c   1.000
_cell.angle_alpha   90.00
_cell.angle_beta   90.00
_cell.angle_gamma   90.00
#
_symmetry.space_group_name_H-M   'P 1'
#
loop_
_entity.id
_entity.type
_entity.pdbx_description
1 polymer ?
#
loop_
_entity_poly.entity_id
_entity_poly.type
_entity_poly.pdbx_seq_one_letter_code
_entity_poly.pdbx_strand_id
1 'polypeptide(L)'
;KMVLEPAAIARQKTGIWPNEFTLHRAPDRSFVVLAYIWDAGLADIIHDHGSWGIIGTLVAKLGERKYERIDDGRREGYCELRETSGGVFGPGETTFVLPLDEGLHAMHNPTDGVAVSVNVYGKTVRPGYIRFFDPARRTVTRTYPPQTLKEVLAVKTLAAIVERPRVFRKASAHVPPLSARPGSPPEVEGLNEGADALTGASRVMSASPSLRRKRPEKSPGRSGSR
;
A
#
# COMPACT_ATOMS: atom_id res chain seq x y z
N LYS A 1 18.89 -1.22 -17.98
CA LYS A 1 20.02 -0.66 -17.20
C LYS A 1 19.60 0.48 -16.25
N MET A 2 18.65 1.35 -16.63
CA MET A 2 18.34 2.59 -15.90
C MET A 2 17.80 2.46 -14.45
N VAL A 3 17.14 1.36 -14.07
CA VAL A 3 16.50 1.21 -12.75
C VAL A 3 17.40 0.52 -11.71
N LEU A 4 18.44 -0.21 -12.15
CA LEU A 4 19.29 -1.01 -11.26
C LEU A 4 20.63 -0.32 -10.91
N GLU A 5 20.91 0.85 -11.49
CA GLU A 5 22.11 1.62 -11.14
C GLU A 5 21.94 2.20 -9.71
N PRO A 6 22.91 2.01 -8.80
CA PRO A 6 22.79 2.50 -7.42
C PRO A 6 22.46 3.99 -7.33
N ALA A 7 23.02 4.80 -8.24
CA ALA A 7 22.75 6.22 -8.31
C ALA A 7 21.32 6.54 -8.80
N ALA A 8 20.69 5.67 -9.59
CA ALA A 8 19.29 5.82 -10.00
C ALA A 8 18.35 5.47 -8.83
N ILE A 9 18.66 4.43 -8.06
CA ILE A 9 17.94 4.05 -6.84
C ILE A 9 18.05 5.16 -5.79
N ALA A 10 19.26 5.67 -5.53
CA ALA A 10 19.50 6.74 -4.55
C ALA A 10 18.78 8.06 -4.88
N ARG A 11 18.45 8.29 -6.16
CA ARG A 11 17.69 9.46 -6.61
C ARG A 11 16.18 9.30 -6.49
N GLN A 12 15.69 8.10 -6.20
CA GLN A 12 14.26 7.88 -6.00
C GLN A 12 13.79 8.59 -4.74
N LYS A 13 12.71 9.36 -4.88
CA LYS A 13 11.98 9.88 -3.74
C LYS A 13 11.04 8.79 -3.26
N THR A 14 11.06 8.49 -1.98
CA THR A 14 10.11 7.54 -1.39
C THR A 14 8.69 8.06 -1.55
N GLY A 15 7.89 7.35 -2.35
CA GLY A 15 6.46 7.58 -2.51
C GLY A 15 5.65 6.89 -1.42
N ILE A 16 4.34 6.79 -1.64
CA ILE A 16 3.45 5.98 -0.79
C ILE A 16 3.71 4.49 -1.03
N TRP A 17 3.92 4.13 -2.30
CA TRP A 17 4.22 2.75 -2.69
C TRP A 17 5.73 2.52 -2.73
N PRO A 18 6.24 1.50 -2.01
CA PRO A 18 7.67 1.18 -2.00
C PRO A 18 8.17 0.57 -3.32
N ASN A 19 7.25 0.09 -4.16
CA ASN A 19 7.55 -0.53 -5.45
C ASN A 19 7.42 0.44 -6.64
N GLU A 20 7.28 1.74 -6.37
CA GLU A 20 7.23 2.81 -7.37
C GLU A 20 8.63 3.33 -7.73
N PHE A 21 8.88 3.50 -9.02
CA PHE A 21 10.08 4.14 -9.55
C PHE A 21 9.69 5.29 -10.46
N THR A 22 10.16 6.50 -10.14
CA THR A 22 10.01 7.62 -11.07
C THR A 22 10.95 7.44 -12.26
N LEU A 23 10.38 7.39 -13.46
CA LEU A 23 11.12 7.39 -14.72
C LEU A 23 11.30 8.82 -15.26
N HIS A 24 10.25 9.64 -15.18
CA HIS A 24 10.28 11.01 -15.69
C HIS A 24 9.30 11.91 -14.93
N ARG A 25 9.68 13.17 -14.72
CA ARG A 25 8.76 14.24 -14.28
C ARG A 25 8.87 15.37 -15.29
N ALA A 26 7.75 15.77 -15.88
CA ALA A 26 7.72 16.88 -16.81
C ALA A 26 8.17 18.17 -16.09
N PRO A 27 9.06 19.00 -16.68
CA PRO A 27 9.55 20.22 -16.02
C PRO A 27 8.44 21.21 -15.65
N ASP A 28 7.37 21.27 -16.45
CA ASP A 28 6.18 22.10 -16.22
C ASP A 28 5.16 21.47 -15.24
N ARG A 29 5.45 20.26 -14.74
CA ARG A 29 4.59 19.47 -13.85
C ARG A 29 3.25 19.08 -14.49
N SER A 30 3.18 18.99 -15.82
CA SER A 30 1.99 18.54 -16.55
C SER A 30 1.71 17.04 -16.38
N PHE A 31 2.76 16.22 -16.25
CA PHE A 31 2.64 14.79 -15.98
C PHE A 31 3.89 14.19 -15.31
N VAL A 32 3.73 12.98 -14.78
CA VAL A 32 4.79 12.11 -14.28
C VAL A 32 4.67 10.73 -14.90
N VAL A 33 5.81 10.10 -15.19
CA VAL A 33 5.91 8.71 -15.65
C VAL A 33 6.55 7.88 -14.54
N LEU A 34 5.84 6.84 -14.11
CA LEU A 34 6.24 5.93 -13.05
C LEU A 34 6.31 4.51 -13.60
N ALA A 35 7.22 3.70 -13.09
CA ALA A 35 7.14 2.24 -13.20
C ALA A 35 6.73 1.67 -11.85
N TYR A 36 5.80 0.73 -11.85
CA TYR A 36 5.49 -0.09 -10.68
C TYR A 36 5.98 -1.52 -10.91
N ILE A 37 6.74 -2.03 -9.96
CA ILE A 37 7.23 -3.40 -9.97
C ILE A 37 6.35 -4.23 -9.03
N TRP A 38 5.66 -5.22 -9.58
CA TRP A 38 4.72 -6.03 -8.82
C TRP A 38 5.32 -7.39 -8.58
N ASP A 39 5.69 -7.68 -7.33
CA ASP A 39 6.13 -9.05 -6.98
C ASP A 39 4.97 -10.05 -7.09
N ALA A 40 5.29 -11.34 -7.11
CA ALA A 40 4.30 -12.41 -7.23
C ALA A 40 3.21 -12.26 -6.15
N GLY A 41 1.94 -12.23 -6.58
CA GLY A 41 0.80 -12.07 -5.68
C GLY A 41 0.66 -10.70 -4.99
N LEU A 42 1.52 -9.70 -5.30
CA LEU A 42 1.37 -8.37 -4.73
C LEU A 42 0.02 -7.77 -5.12
N ALA A 43 -0.72 -7.26 -4.14
CA ALA A 43 -2.00 -6.59 -4.33
C ALA A 43 -1.98 -5.23 -3.65
N ASP A 44 -2.58 -4.25 -4.31
CA ASP A 44 -2.74 -2.91 -3.80
C ASP A 44 -4.06 -2.75 -3.04
N ILE A 45 -4.12 -1.72 -2.20
CA ILE A 45 -5.33 -1.30 -1.49
C ILE A 45 -6.20 -0.49 -2.45
N ILE A 46 -7.52 -0.50 -2.26
CA ILE A 46 -8.41 0.36 -3.04
C ILE A 46 -8.06 1.82 -2.73
N HIS A 47 -7.76 2.61 -3.77
CA HIS A 47 -7.32 3.98 -3.60
C HIS A 47 -7.80 4.91 -4.70
N ASP A 48 -7.69 6.21 -4.45
CA ASP A 48 -7.96 7.26 -5.44
C ASP A 48 -6.68 7.89 -6.01
N HIS A 49 -6.85 8.72 -7.03
CA HIS A 49 -5.77 9.43 -7.70
C HIS A 49 -5.96 10.93 -7.60
N GLY A 50 -4.86 11.66 -7.43
CA GLY A 50 -4.87 13.12 -7.48
C GLY A 50 -5.04 13.70 -8.89
N SER A 51 -5.04 12.86 -9.94
CA SER A 51 -5.12 13.25 -11.35
C SER A 51 -5.68 12.10 -12.20
N TRP A 52 -5.86 12.34 -13.50
CA TRP A 52 -6.08 11.25 -14.45
C TRP A 52 -4.81 10.40 -14.58
N GLY A 53 -4.96 9.13 -14.95
CA GLY A 53 -3.86 8.21 -15.17
C GLY A 53 -4.12 7.22 -16.30
N ILE A 54 -3.05 6.85 -17.00
CA ILE A 54 -3.03 5.72 -17.94
C ILE A 54 -2.02 4.71 -17.40
N ILE A 55 -2.44 3.46 -17.29
CA ILE A 55 -1.63 2.35 -16.81
C ILE A 55 -1.42 1.38 -17.98
N GLY A 56 -0.18 1.19 -18.40
CA GLY A 56 0.19 0.21 -19.42
C GLY A 56 0.95 -0.95 -18.81
N THR A 57 0.50 -2.18 -19.05
CA THR A 57 1.26 -3.37 -18.64
C THR A 57 2.46 -3.55 -19.56
N LEU A 58 3.65 -3.65 -18.97
CA LEU A 58 4.91 -3.86 -19.69
C LEU A 58 5.36 -5.33 -19.62
N VAL A 59 5.24 -5.96 -18.44
CA VAL A 59 5.71 -7.34 -18.21
C VAL A 59 4.61 -8.16 -17.53
N ALA A 60 4.45 -9.40 -17.98
CA ALA A 60 3.48 -10.38 -17.47
C ALA A 60 2.03 -9.86 -17.56
N LYS A 61 1.23 -10.04 -16.49
CA LYS A 61 -0.17 -9.62 -16.45
C LYS A 61 -0.45 -8.88 -15.16
N LEU A 62 -1.38 -7.94 -15.21
CA LEU A 62 -1.87 -7.22 -14.03
C LEU A 62 -3.39 -7.24 -14.03
N GLY A 63 -3.97 -7.54 -12.88
CA GLY A 63 -5.42 -7.49 -12.68
C GLY A 63 -5.84 -6.17 -12.03
N GLU A 64 -7.01 -5.67 -12.41
CA GLU A 64 -7.64 -4.47 -11.85
C GLU A 64 -9.06 -4.78 -11.41
N ARG A 65 -9.50 -4.15 -10.33
CA ARG A 65 -10.91 -3.95 -10.01
C ARG A 65 -11.16 -2.46 -9.84
N LYS A 66 -12.23 -1.93 -10.45
CA LYS A 66 -12.67 -0.54 -10.31
C LYS A 66 -13.90 -0.46 -9.42
N TYR A 67 -14.04 0.67 -8.75
CA TYR A 67 -15.10 0.90 -7.79
C TYR A 67 -15.72 2.28 -7.99
N GLU A 68 -16.92 2.44 -7.46
CA GLU A 68 -17.54 3.75 -7.25
C GLU A 68 -18.01 3.86 -5.80
N ARG A 69 -18.11 5.11 -5.33
CA ARG A 69 -18.78 5.37 -4.04
C ARG A 69 -20.28 5.29 -4.23
N ILE A 70 -20.96 4.65 -3.28
CA ILE A 70 -22.43 4.62 -3.21
C ILE A 70 -22.98 5.42 -2.01
N ASP A 71 -22.09 5.97 -1.18
CA ASP A 71 -22.44 6.96 -0.15
C ASP A 71 -22.25 8.41 -0.66
N ASP A 72 -22.71 9.39 0.11
CA ASP A 72 -22.70 10.81 -0.27
C ASP A 72 -21.34 11.52 -0.10
N GLY A 73 -20.32 10.84 0.42
CA GLY A 73 -18.98 11.38 0.66
C GLY A 73 -18.87 12.42 1.76
N ARG A 74 -19.96 12.73 2.47
CA ARG A 74 -20.00 13.83 3.46
C ARG A 74 -19.47 13.43 4.82
N ARG A 75 -19.63 12.16 5.19
CA ARG A 75 -19.12 11.64 6.46
C ARG A 75 -17.62 11.39 6.37
N GLU A 76 -16.84 12.23 7.03
CA GLU A 76 -15.39 12.05 7.11
C GLU A 76 -15.03 10.66 7.64
N GLY A 77 -14.04 10.03 7.00
CA GLY A 77 -13.55 8.72 7.40
C GLY A 77 -14.46 7.54 7.03
N TYR A 78 -15.61 7.77 6.40
CA TYR A 78 -16.55 6.72 6.01
C TYR A 78 -16.57 6.46 4.50
N CYS A 79 -16.86 5.23 4.10
CA CYS A 79 -17.17 4.91 2.71
C CYS A 79 -18.10 3.70 2.57
N GLU A 80 -18.93 3.71 1.54
CA GLU A 80 -19.54 2.52 0.95
C GLU A 80 -19.16 2.45 -0.51
N LEU A 81 -18.66 1.31 -0.96
CA LEU A 81 -18.20 1.11 -2.33
C LEU A 81 -18.96 -0.02 -3.01
N ARG A 82 -19.12 0.12 -4.33
CA ARG A 82 -19.56 -0.94 -5.23
C ARG A 82 -18.47 -1.19 -6.27
N GLU A 83 -18.12 -2.45 -6.49
CA GLU A 83 -17.27 -2.83 -7.64
C GLU A 83 -18.05 -2.63 -8.94
N THR A 84 -17.47 -1.92 -9.89
CA THR A 84 -18.12 -1.56 -11.15
C THR A 84 -17.61 -2.36 -12.33
N SER A 85 -16.35 -2.80 -12.29
CA SER A 85 -15.71 -3.59 -13.34
C SER A 85 -14.39 -4.19 -12.87
N GLY A 86 -13.89 -5.17 -13.62
CA GLY A 86 -12.56 -5.74 -13.41
C GLY A 86 -12.02 -6.38 -14.68
N GLY A 87 -10.70 -6.59 -14.72
CA GLY A 87 -10.02 -7.13 -15.89
C GLY A 87 -8.60 -7.59 -15.59
N VAL A 88 -7.99 -8.29 -16.54
CA VAL A 88 -6.58 -8.69 -16.51
C VAL A 88 -5.93 -8.22 -17.80
N PHE A 89 -4.86 -7.44 -17.68
CA PHE A 89 -4.18 -6.75 -18.76
C PHE A 89 -2.77 -7.33 -18.96
N GLY A 90 -2.51 -7.86 -20.15
CA GLY A 90 -1.21 -8.35 -20.61
C GLY A 90 -0.35 -7.26 -21.26
N PRO A 91 0.86 -7.60 -21.74
CA PRO A 91 1.80 -6.62 -22.24
C PRO A 91 1.26 -5.81 -23.42
N GLY A 92 1.37 -4.49 -23.35
CA GLY A 92 0.86 -3.54 -24.34
C GLY A 92 -0.60 -3.14 -24.14
N GLU A 93 -1.36 -3.85 -23.29
CA GLU A 93 -2.72 -3.45 -22.93
C GLU A 93 -2.72 -2.35 -21.88
N THR A 94 -3.77 -1.53 -21.91
CA THR A 94 -3.89 -0.35 -21.06
C THR A 94 -5.23 -0.29 -20.33
N THR A 95 -5.23 0.36 -19.18
CA THR A 95 -6.40 0.84 -18.46
C THR A 95 -6.19 2.29 -18.03
N PHE A 96 -7.22 2.93 -17.50
CA PHE A 96 -7.16 4.34 -17.09
C PHE A 96 -7.90 4.58 -15.77
N VAL A 97 -7.53 5.66 -15.10
CA VAL A 97 -8.20 6.17 -13.90
C VAL A 97 -8.50 7.65 -14.08
N LEU A 98 -9.65 8.09 -13.57
CA LEU A 98 -10.00 9.50 -13.49
C LEU A 98 -9.60 10.06 -12.11
N PRO A 99 -9.52 11.39 -11.95
CA PRO A 99 -9.22 11.96 -10.65
C PRO A 99 -10.25 11.59 -9.57
N LEU A 100 -9.78 11.45 -8.34
CA LEU A 100 -10.59 11.33 -7.13
C LEU A 100 -11.54 10.11 -7.17
N ASP A 101 -12.81 10.32 -6.84
CA ASP A 101 -13.81 9.25 -6.69
C ASP A 101 -14.19 8.56 -8.01
N GLU A 102 -13.87 9.18 -9.15
CA GLU A 102 -14.15 8.61 -10.48
C GLU A 102 -13.08 7.59 -10.93
N GLY A 103 -11.95 7.50 -10.23
CA GLY A 103 -10.86 6.58 -10.55
C GLY A 103 -10.47 5.68 -9.40
N LEU A 104 -11.43 5.24 -8.59
CA LEU A 104 -11.17 4.27 -7.53
C LEU A 104 -10.85 2.91 -8.13
N HIS A 105 -9.70 2.36 -7.78
CA HIS A 105 -9.33 1.02 -8.21
C HIS A 105 -8.45 0.30 -7.19
N ALA A 106 -8.29 -1.02 -7.38
CA ALA A 106 -7.25 -1.82 -6.78
C ALA A 106 -6.61 -2.69 -7.84
N MET A 107 -5.28 -2.69 -7.88
CA MET A 107 -4.48 -3.47 -8.82
C MET A 107 -3.85 -4.67 -8.09
N HIS A 108 -3.58 -5.75 -8.81
CA HIS A 108 -2.85 -6.90 -8.28
C HIS A 108 -2.07 -7.62 -9.37
N ASN A 109 -1.05 -8.37 -8.97
CA ASN A 109 -0.33 -9.30 -9.82
C ASN A 109 -0.90 -10.72 -9.65
N PRO A 110 -1.65 -11.25 -10.64
CA PRO A 110 -2.23 -12.59 -10.58
C PRO A 110 -1.24 -13.70 -10.97
N THR A 111 0.04 -13.38 -11.16
CA THR A 111 1.05 -14.31 -11.67
C THR A 111 2.02 -14.78 -10.57
N ASP A 112 2.73 -15.88 -10.84
CA ASP A 112 3.72 -16.47 -9.94
C ASP A 112 5.11 -15.80 -10.03
N GLY A 113 5.24 -14.72 -10.80
CA GLY A 113 6.50 -14.00 -11.00
C GLY A 113 6.30 -12.48 -10.97
N VAL A 114 7.35 -11.74 -11.32
CA VAL A 114 7.29 -10.27 -11.35
C VAL A 114 6.49 -9.78 -12.56
N ALA A 115 5.57 -8.85 -12.31
CA ALA A 115 4.88 -8.06 -13.33
C ALA A 115 5.34 -6.58 -13.25
N VAL A 116 5.22 -5.85 -14.35
CA VAL A 116 5.62 -4.43 -14.41
C VAL A 116 4.58 -3.63 -15.17
N SER A 117 4.19 -2.48 -14.62
CA SER A 117 3.43 -1.46 -15.35
C SER A 117 4.25 -0.19 -15.51
N VAL A 118 3.96 0.55 -16.58
CA VAL A 118 4.38 1.94 -16.77
C VAL A 118 3.12 2.80 -16.72
N ASN A 119 3.09 3.73 -15.77
CA ASN A 119 1.95 4.56 -15.49
C ASN A 119 2.29 6.02 -15.81
N VAL A 120 1.39 6.69 -16.51
CA VAL A 120 1.46 8.13 -16.76
C VAL A 120 0.33 8.78 -15.98
N TYR A 121 0.67 9.72 -15.09
CA TYR A 121 -0.31 10.49 -14.33
C TYR A 121 -0.21 11.96 -14.68
N GLY A 122 -1.35 12.60 -14.90
CA GLY A 122 -1.42 14.02 -15.22
C GLY A 122 -1.19 14.94 -14.03
N LYS A 123 -1.36 16.24 -14.29
CA LYS A 123 -1.28 17.30 -13.29
C LYS A 123 -2.27 17.06 -12.15
N THR A 124 -1.76 17.07 -10.94
CA THR A 124 -2.54 16.82 -9.73
C THR A 124 -3.53 17.96 -9.43
N VAL A 125 -4.82 17.62 -9.31
CA VAL A 125 -5.89 18.51 -8.83
C VAL A 125 -5.97 18.56 -7.31
N ARG A 126 -5.51 17.50 -6.62
CA ARG A 126 -5.45 17.44 -5.15
C ARG A 126 -4.10 16.88 -4.67
N PRO A 127 -3.12 17.75 -4.34
CA PRO A 127 -1.81 17.31 -3.86
C PRO A 127 -1.84 16.95 -2.36
N GLY A 128 -0.81 16.22 -1.93
CA GLY A 128 -0.48 16.00 -0.51
C GLY A 128 -0.94 14.65 0.06
N TYR A 129 -2.03 14.08 -0.44
CA TYR A 129 -2.49 12.76 0.01
C TYR A 129 -3.32 12.03 -1.05
N ILE A 130 -3.32 10.71 -0.94
CA ILE A 130 -4.33 9.83 -1.54
C ILE A 130 -5.23 9.28 -0.44
N ARG A 131 -6.38 8.74 -0.83
CA ARG A 131 -7.29 8.06 0.07
C ARG A 131 -7.18 6.56 -0.13
N PHE A 132 -7.07 5.82 0.95
CA PHE A 132 -7.24 4.36 0.99
C PHE A 132 -8.63 4.02 1.49
N PHE A 133 -9.31 3.12 0.80
CA PHE A 133 -10.68 2.71 1.10
C PHE A 133 -10.69 1.25 1.52
N ASP A 134 -11.38 0.98 2.63
CA ASP A 134 -11.63 -0.35 3.15
C ASP A 134 -13.15 -0.57 3.18
N PRO A 135 -13.72 -1.28 2.19
CA PRO A 135 -15.16 -1.51 2.12
C PRO A 135 -15.65 -2.46 3.22
N ALA A 136 -14.80 -3.35 3.74
CA ALA A 136 -15.17 -4.26 4.82
C ALA A 136 -15.34 -3.50 6.15
N ARG A 137 -14.46 -2.53 6.42
CA ARG A 137 -14.53 -1.67 7.60
C ARG A 137 -15.38 -0.42 7.38
N ARG A 138 -15.77 -0.14 6.13
CA ARG A 138 -16.45 1.10 5.69
C ARG A 138 -15.66 2.35 6.06
N THR A 139 -14.34 2.27 5.94
CA THR A 139 -13.43 3.36 6.32
C THR A 139 -12.65 3.88 5.14
N VAL A 140 -12.49 5.20 5.10
CA VAL A 140 -11.54 5.88 4.22
C VAL A 140 -10.47 6.59 5.05
N THR A 141 -9.20 6.40 4.71
CA THR A 141 -8.07 7.00 5.42
C THR A 141 -7.24 7.85 4.47
N ARG A 142 -6.83 9.05 4.89
CA ARG A 142 -5.84 9.85 4.16
C ARG A 142 -4.45 9.26 4.39
N THR A 143 -3.78 8.90 3.30
CA THR A 143 -2.41 8.37 3.30
C THR A 143 -1.49 9.39 2.66
N TYR A 144 -0.40 9.68 3.35
CA TYR A 144 0.55 10.74 2.99
C TYR A 144 1.89 10.13 2.56
N PRO A 145 2.57 10.68 1.54
CA PRO A 145 3.96 10.35 1.29
C PRO A 145 4.82 10.62 2.53
N PRO A 146 5.91 9.86 2.78
CA PRO A 146 6.67 9.95 4.02
C PRO A 146 7.15 11.35 4.40
N GLN A 147 7.60 12.17 3.43
CA GLN A 147 8.00 13.55 3.70
C GLN A 147 6.82 14.41 4.13
N THR A 148 5.70 14.34 3.40
CA THR A 148 4.47 15.07 3.73
C THR A 148 3.89 14.61 5.07
N LEU A 149 3.99 13.32 5.41
CA LEU A 149 3.58 12.82 6.71
C LEU A 149 4.34 13.50 7.85
N LYS A 150 5.67 13.67 7.72
CA LYS A 150 6.48 14.40 8.71
C LYS A 150 5.99 15.82 8.91
N GLU A 151 5.68 16.53 7.82
CA GLU A 151 5.15 17.90 7.87
C GLU A 151 3.80 17.95 8.59
N VAL A 152 2.87 17.04 8.23
CA VAL A 152 1.56 16.92 8.89
C VAL A 152 1.71 16.64 10.39
N LEU A 153 2.61 15.74 10.77
CA LEU A 153 2.87 15.42 12.17
C LEU A 153 3.48 16.60 12.93
N ALA A 154 4.39 17.35 12.31
CA ALA A 154 4.95 18.56 12.90
C ALA A 154 3.86 19.62 13.16
N VAL A 155 2.99 19.87 12.18
CA VAL A 155 1.87 20.82 12.33
C VAL A 155 0.89 20.36 13.42
N LYS A 156 0.50 19.08 13.43
CA LYS A 156 -0.36 18.52 14.49
C LYS A 156 0.27 18.66 15.87
N THR A 157 1.57 18.44 15.98
CA THR A 157 2.33 18.59 17.23
C THR A 157 2.34 20.05 17.69
N LEU A 158 2.58 21.00 16.78
CA LEU A 158 2.53 22.43 17.08
C LEU A 158 1.13 22.85 17.55
N ALA A 159 0.07 22.42 16.87
CA ALA A 159 -1.30 22.69 17.31
C ALA A 159 -1.57 22.15 18.72
N ALA A 160 -1.18 20.90 19.00
CA ALA A 160 -1.35 20.30 20.32
C ALA A 160 -0.55 20.98 21.44
N ILE A 161 0.58 21.62 21.12
CA ILE A 161 1.41 22.37 22.08
C ILE A 161 0.90 23.80 22.26
N VAL A 162 0.50 24.48 21.18
CA VAL A 162 0.02 25.88 21.21
C VAL A 162 -1.39 25.97 21.77
N GLU A 163 -2.25 24.98 21.51
CA GLU A 163 -3.58 24.85 22.14
C GLU A 163 -3.52 24.36 23.60
N ARG A 164 -2.33 24.16 24.19
CA ARG A 164 -2.18 24.22 25.65
C ARG A 164 -1.99 25.68 26.03
N PRO A 165 -3.04 26.42 26.45
CA PRO A 165 -2.88 27.83 26.70
C PRO A 165 -1.95 28.02 27.89
N ARG A 166 -1.00 28.94 27.75
CA ARG A 166 -0.22 29.55 28.84
C ARG A 166 -1.09 30.38 29.81
N VAL A 167 -2.38 30.05 29.98
CA VAL A 167 -3.37 30.86 30.68
C VAL A 167 -4.12 30.07 31.77
N PHE A 168 -3.49 29.15 32.47
CA PHE A 168 -3.97 28.68 33.79
C PHE A 168 -2.81 28.26 34.71
N ARG A 169 -1.86 29.17 34.96
CA ARG A 169 -0.94 29.06 36.13
C ARG A 169 -1.48 29.80 37.37
N LYS A 170 -2.71 30.30 37.30
CA LYS A 170 -3.46 30.90 38.42
C LYS A 170 -4.75 30.11 38.70
N ALA A 171 -4.67 28.78 38.80
CA ALA A 171 -5.76 27.94 39.34
C ALA A 171 -5.27 26.54 39.78
N SER A 172 -4.04 26.45 40.30
CA SER A 172 -3.59 25.24 41.02
C SER A 172 -2.82 25.65 42.27
N ALA A 173 -3.42 26.53 43.07
CA ALA A 173 -3.36 26.35 44.51
C ALA A 173 -4.47 25.34 44.83
N HIS A 174 -4.14 24.25 45.53
CA HIS A 174 -5.02 23.15 45.97
C HIS A 174 -5.10 21.88 45.11
N VAL A 175 -3.95 21.27 44.79
CA VAL A 175 -3.88 19.80 44.58
C VAL A 175 -2.63 19.28 45.31
N PRO A 176 -2.75 18.31 46.25
CA PRO A 176 -1.62 17.81 47.04
C PRO A 176 -0.69 16.91 46.21
N PRO A 177 0.58 16.69 46.63
CA PRO A 177 1.56 15.95 45.84
C PRO A 177 1.21 14.46 45.72
N LEU A 178 1.53 13.86 44.57
CA LEU A 178 1.48 12.42 44.36
C LEU A 178 2.55 11.72 45.22
N SER A 179 2.12 10.82 46.10
CA SER A 179 2.99 9.95 46.88
C SER A 179 3.65 8.86 46.01
N ALA A 180 4.96 8.71 46.24
CA ALA A 180 5.89 7.59 46.01
C ALA A 180 5.52 6.42 45.07
N ARG A 181 6.49 6.10 44.19
CA ARG A 181 6.56 4.89 43.34
C ARG A 181 6.73 3.61 44.19
N PRO A 182 6.17 2.46 43.78
CA PRO A 182 6.59 1.16 44.31
C PRO A 182 7.73 0.55 43.49
N GLY A 183 8.80 0.15 44.21
CA GLY A 183 9.60 -1.06 43.99
C GLY A 183 10.40 -1.23 42.69
N SER A 184 11.73 -1.12 42.78
CA SER A 184 12.68 -1.70 41.82
C SER A 184 12.74 -3.23 41.97
N PRO A 185 12.88 -4.02 40.88
CA PRO A 185 13.18 -5.45 40.97
C PRO A 185 14.69 -5.69 41.20
N PRO A 186 15.10 -6.82 41.78
CA PRO A 186 16.50 -7.10 42.08
C PRO A 186 17.30 -7.54 40.84
N GLU A 187 18.60 -7.23 40.86
CA GLU A 187 19.60 -7.61 39.88
C GLU A 187 19.86 -9.13 39.88
N VAL A 188 20.08 -9.69 38.69
CA VAL A 188 20.61 -11.05 38.50
C VAL A 188 21.87 -10.95 37.64
N GLU A 189 23.01 -11.34 38.21
CA GLU A 189 24.30 -11.48 37.54
C GLU A 189 24.39 -12.79 36.73
N GLY A 190 25.00 -12.69 35.56
CA GLY A 190 25.82 -13.74 34.95
C GLY A 190 25.12 -14.78 34.07
N LEU A 191 25.36 -14.73 32.75
CA LEU A 191 26.12 -15.73 31.97
C LEU A 191 25.89 -15.59 30.46
N ASN A 192 27.00 -15.36 29.76
CA ASN A 192 27.46 -15.84 28.44
C ASN A 192 26.56 -15.87 27.17
N GLU A 193 27.22 -15.36 26.11
CA GLU A 193 27.29 -15.86 24.73
C GLU A 193 26.09 -15.75 23.78
N GLY A 194 26.24 -14.84 22.81
CA GLY A 194 26.06 -15.09 21.37
C GLY A 194 24.66 -15.38 20.84
N ALA A 195 24.05 -14.42 20.14
CA ALA A 195 23.18 -14.67 18.99
C ALA A 195 22.90 -13.41 18.17
N ASP A 196 23.31 -13.44 16.90
CA ASP A 196 22.66 -12.72 15.82
C ASP A 196 21.15 -13.03 15.77
N ALA A 197 20.30 -12.01 15.58
CA ALA A 197 19.02 -12.18 14.90
C ALA A 197 18.40 -10.83 14.50
N LEU A 198 18.60 -10.47 13.22
CA LEU A 198 17.61 -9.75 12.43
C LEU A 198 16.33 -10.60 12.36
N THR A 199 15.16 -10.06 12.74
CA THR A 199 13.88 -10.56 12.19
C THR A 199 12.72 -9.61 12.48
N GLY A 200 11.95 -9.32 11.44
CA GLY A 200 10.70 -8.57 11.50
C GLY A 200 9.99 -8.55 10.15
N ALA A 201 10.01 -9.68 9.43
CA ALA A 201 9.24 -9.86 8.21
C ALA A 201 7.85 -10.43 8.53
N SER A 202 6.83 -9.83 7.92
CA SER A 202 5.43 -10.23 7.93
C SER A 202 5.22 -11.70 7.65
N ARG A 203 4.38 -12.35 8.46
CA ARG A 203 3.88 -13.71 8.22
C ARG A 203 2.38 -13.60 7.90
N VAL A 204 2.03 -13.78 6.62
CA VAL A 204 0.64 -14.06 6.23
C VAL A 204 0.56 -15.55 5.92
N MET A 205 -0.36 -16.23 6.61
CA MET A 205 -0.60 -17.67 6.47
C MET A 205 -1.24 -17.96 5.11
N SER A 206 -0.70 -18.94 4.37
CA SER A 206 -1.38 -19.59 3.26
C SER A 206 -1.89 -20.96 3.70
N ALA A 207 -3.16 -21.25 3.40
CA ALA A 207 -3.68 -22.61 3.39
C ALA A 207 -4.56 -22.76 2.15
N SER A 208 -4.24 -23.76 1.32
CA SER A 208 -5.14 -24.31 0.30
C SER A 208 -4.95 -25.82 0.25
N PRO A 209 -6.01 -26.63 0.12
CA PRO A 209 -5.90 -28.07 0.06
C PRO A 209 -5.60 -28.57 -1.36
N SER A 210 -4.82 -29.64 -1.43
CA SER A 210 -4.36 -30.31 -2.65
C SER A 210 -5.44 -31.21 -3.27
N LEU A 211 -5.66 -31.07 -4.58
CA LEU A 211 -6.41 -32.03 -5.39
C LEU A 211 -5.43 -32.93 -6.15
N ARG A 212 -5.43 -34.21 -5.78
CA ARG A 212 -4.68 -35.30 -6.45
C ARG A 212 -5.16 -35.49 -7.88
N ARG A 213 -4.25 -35.44 -8.85
CA ARG A 213 -4.45 -35.93 -10.22
C ARG A 213 -4.36 -37.47 -10.25
N LYS A 214 -5.35 -38.16 -10.81
CA LYS A 214 -5.28 -39.59 -11.15
C LYS A 214 -4.51 -39.78 -12.47
N ARG A 215 -3.61 -40.78 -12.51
CA ARG A 215 -2.95 -41.30 -13.71
C ARG A 215 -3.92 -42.18 -14.52
N PRO A 216 -3.72 -42.35 -15.84
CA PRO A 216 -4.47 -43.33 -16.64
C PRO A 216 -3.85 -44.73 -16.53
N GLU A 217 -4.69 -45.75 -16.39
CA GLU A 217 -4.31 -47.16 -16.51
C GLU A 217 -4.25 -47.59 -17.99
N LYS A 218 -3.18 -48.31 -18.34
CA LYS A 218 -3.06 -49.08 -19.59
C LYS A 218 -3.67 -50.46 -19.36
N SER A 219 -4.55 -50.90 -20.27
CA SER A 219 -5.03 -52.29 -20.33
C SER A 219 -4.16 -53.11 -21.30
N PRO A 220 -3.78 -54.36 -21.01
CA PRO A 220 -3.11 -55.25 -21.96
C PRO A 220 -4.13 -56.02 -22.81
N GLY A 221 -3.70 -56.36 -24.03
CA GLY A 221 -4.51 -57.04 -25.03
C GLY A 221 -4.89 -58.48 -24.69
N ARG A 222 -5.88 -58.98 -25.43
CA ARG A 222 -6.31 -60.38 -25.43
C ARG A 222 -6.16 -60.95 -26.83
N SER A 223 -5.37 -62.00 -26.95
CA SER A 223 -5.33 -62.93 -28.09
C SER A 223 -6.45 -63.98 -27.95
N GLY A 224 -6.94 -64.53 -29.07
CA GLY A 224 -7.68 -65.79 -29.08
C GLY A 224 -8.78 -65.97 -30.15
N SER A 225 -8.37 -66.49 -31.31
CA SER A 225 -9.06 -67.43 -32.24
C SER A 225 -10.61 -67.50 -32.33
N ARG A 226 -11.16 -67.30 -33.53
CA ARG A 226 -11.49 -68.34 -34.54
C ARG A 226 -11.90 -67.67 -35.85
#